data_AF-A0A6V7LEZ4-F1
#
_entry.id   AF-A0A6V7LEZ4-F1
#
_cell.length_a   1.000
_cell.length_b   1.000
_cell.length_c   1.000
_cell.angle_alpha   90.00
_cell.angle_beta   90.00
_cell.angle_gamma   90.00
#
_symmetry.space_group_name_H-M   'P 1'
#
loop_
_entity.id
_entity.type
_entity.pdbx_description
1 polymer ?
#
loop_
_entity_poly.entity_id
_entity_poly.type
_entity_poly.pdbx_seq_one_letter_code
_entity_poly.pdbx_strand_id
1 'polypeptide(L)' 'MDKYKILDQVGEGSFGQVFKGRRCSDGEIVALKIIRK' A
#
# COMPACT_ATOMS: atom_id res chain seq x y z
N MET A 1 -15.59 -3.21 -1.21
CA MET A 1 -14.73 -3.79 -2.27
C MET A 1 -13.37 -3.12 -2.16
N ASP A 2 -12.42 -3.81 -1.52
CA ASP A 2 -11.06 -3.32 -1.33
C ASP A 2 -10.35 -3.19 -2.68
N LYS A 3 -10.11 -1.95 -3.13
CA LYS A 3 -9.47 -1.66 -4.43
C LYS A 3 -8.02 -2.16 -4.50
N TYR A 4 -7.41 -2.36 -3.33
CA TYR A 4 -6.02 -2.78 -3.18
C TYR A 4 -5.91 -3.84 -2.10
N LYS A 5 -5.12 -4.87 -2.36
CA LYS A 5 -4.67 -5.85 -1.37
C LYS A 5 -3.30 -5.45 -0.84
N ILE A 6 -3.17 -5.24 0.46
CA ILE A 6 -1.87 -5.02 1.12
C ILE A 6 -1.12 -6.36 1.17
N LEU A 7 0.18 -6.31 0.83
CA LEU A 7 1.07 -7.47 0.83
C LEU A 7 2.08 -7.35 1.99
N ASP A 8 3.15 -6.56 1.78
CA ASP A 8 4.25 -6.43 2.74
C ASP A 8 4.51 -4.95 3.07
N GLN A 9 5.00 -4.65 4.27
CA GLN A 9 5.49 -3.31 4.59
C GLN A 9 6.87 -3.10 3.94
N VAL A 10 7.04 -1.99 3.24
CA VAL A 10 8.28 -1.63 2.52
C VAL A 10 9.05 -0.55 3.28
N GLY A 11 8.36 0.29 4.05
CA GLY A 11 9.03 1.30 4.85
C GLY A 11 8.12 2.01 5.86
N GLU A 12 8.76 2.74 6.76
CA GLU A 12 8.12 3.62 7.73
C GLU A 12 8.96 4.90 7.87
N GLY A 13 8.28 6.03 8.02
CA GLY A 13 8.90 7.30 8.34
C GLY A 13 7.94 8.21 9.09
N SER A 14 8.40 9.42 9.40
CA SER A 14 7.63 10.39 10.20
C SER A 14 6.25 10.73 9.62
N PHE A 15 6.07 10.58 8.29
CA PHE A 15 4.83 10.90 7.58
C PHE A 15 3.92 9.68 7.33
N GLY A 16 4.24 8.52 7.90
CA GLY A 16 3.45 7.30 7.77
C GLY A 16 4.21 6.11 7.22
N GLN A 17 3.46 5.11 6.77
CA GLN A 17 3.98 3.81 6.37
C GLN A 17 3.73 3.56 4.88
N VAL A 18 4.66 2.84 4.24
CA VAL A 18 4.55 2.44 2.84
C VAL A 18 4.47 0.93 2.76
N PHE A 19 3.48 0.43 2.02
CA PHE A 19 3.26 -0.99 1.78
C PHE A 19 3.34 -1.32 0.30
N LYS A 20 3.78 -2.52 -0.01
CA LYS A 20 3.58 -3.16 -1.30
C LYS A 20 2.12 -3.60 -1.37
N GLY A 21 1.45 -3.25 -2.47
CA GLY A 21 0.06 -3.62 -2.70
C GLY A 21 -0.13 -4.24 -4.08
N ARG A 22 -1.23 -4.96 -4.23
CA ARG A 22 -1.75 -5.40 -5.53
C ARG A 22 -3.07 -4.69 -5.81
N ARG A 23 -3.17 -3.99 -6.95
CA ARG A 23 -4.41 -3.39 -7.41
C ARG A 23 -5.36 -4.48 -7.90
N CYS A 24 -6.60 -4.47 -7.44
CA CYS A 24 -7.55 -5.54 -7.72
C CYS A 24 -8.10 -5.51 -9.15
N SER A 25 -8.02 -4.37 -9.86
CA SER A 25 -8.56 -4.22 -11.21
C SER A 25 -7.77 -4.96 -12.29
N ASP A 26 -6.45 -5.04 -12.14
CA ASP A 26 -5.52 -5.52 -13.17
C ASP A 26 -4.34 -6.33 -12.60
N GLY A 27 -4.26 -6.47 -11.28
CA GLY A 27 -3.19 -7.19 -10.61
C GLY A 27 -1.87 -6.44 -10.53
N GLU A 28 -1.82 -5.15 -10.92
CA GLU A 28 -0.59 -4.36 -10.91
C GLU A 28 -0.02 -4.24 -9.48
N ILE A 29 1.30 -4.36 -9.36
CA ILE A 29 2.04 -4.15 -8.11
C ILE A 29 2.30 -2.66 -7.94
N VAL A 30 1.82 -2.09 -6.83
CA VAL A 30 1.90 -0.66 -6.53
C VAL A 30 2.43 -0.42 -5.11
N ALA A 31 2.89 0.79 -4.83
CA ALA A 31 3.20 1.25 -3.48
C ALA A 31 2.00 2.00 -2.89
N LEU A 32 1.61 1.64 -1.66
CA LEU A 32 0.52 2.25 -0.91
C LEU A 32 1.11 3.04 0.26
N LYS A 33 1.06 4.38 0.20
CA LYS A 33 1.49 5.25 1.29
C LYS A 33 0.29 5.58 2.19
N ILE A 34 0.30 5.04 3.41
CA ILE A 34 -0.71 5.27 4.43
C ILE A 34 -0.23 6.40 5.34
N ILE A 35 -0.94 7.53 5.33
CA ILE A 35 -0.67 8.69 6.18
C ILE A 35 -1.37 8.47 7.53
N ARG A 36 -0.60 8.48 8.62
CA ARG A 36 -1.17 8.48 9.98
C ARG A 36 -1.74 9.88 10.25
N LYS A 37 -2.97 9.94 10.73
CA LYS A 37 -3.69 11.19 11.04
C LYS A 37 -3.28 11.73 12.40
#